data_AF-A0A959SLW0-F1
#
_entry.id   AF-A0A959SLW0-F1
#
_cell.length_a   1.000
_cell.length_b   1.000
_cell.length_c   1.000
_cell.angle_alpha   90.00
_cell.angle_beta   90.00
_cell.angle_gamma   90.00
#
_symmetry.space_group_name_H-M   'P 1'
#
loop_
_entity.id
_entity.type
_entity.pdbx_description
1 polymer ?
#
loop_
_entity_poly.entity_id
_entity_poly.type
_entity_poly.pdbx_seq_one_letter_code
_entity_poly.pdbx_strand_id
1 'polypeptide(L)' 'PMGGGEGRASGGHPRSRKGLLAKGKKTRAPKNTSNKFIIERINARKGA' A
#
# COMPACT_ATOMS: atom_id res chain seq x y z
N PRO A 1 -11.41 -6.31 -4.90
CA PRO A 1 -12.02 -5.86 -3.62
C PRO A 1 -12.63 -7.10 -2.96
N MET A 2 -12.50 -7.23 -1.64
CA MET A 2 -12.84 -8.48 -0.96
C MET A 2 -14.34 -8.71 -1.11
N GLY A 3 -14.69 -9.56 -2.06
CA GLY A 3 -16.06 -9.79 -2.50
C GLY A 3 -16.89 -10.46 -1.41
N GLY A 4 -18.19 -10.55 -1.66
CA GLY A 4 -19.11 -11.23 -0.76
C GLY A 4 -18.90 -12.75 -0.70
N GLY A 5 -19.58 -13.35 0.26
CA GLY A 5 -19.73 -14.77 0.51
C GLY A 5 -20.81 -14.90 1.59
N GLU A 6 -21.51 -16.03 1.65
CA GLU A 6 -22.49 -16.25 2.71
C GLU A 6 -21.77 -16.28 4.07
N GLY A 7 -22.28 -15.52 5.05
CA GLY A 7 -21.62 -15.36 6.36
C GLY A 7 -20.42 -14.40 6.34
N ARG A 8 -19.44 -14.62 7.23
CA ARG A 8 -18.23 -13.76 7.33
C ARG A 8 -17.08 -14.38 6.55
N ALA A 9 -16.61 -13.70 5.50
CA ALA A 9 -15.43 -14.10 4.72
C ALA A 9 -14.31 -13.05 4.83
N SER A 10 -13.06 -13.51 4.96
CA SER A 10 -11.88 -12.63 5.00
C SER A 10 -11.41 -12.20 3.61
N GLY A 11 -11.69 -13.00 2.58
CA GLY A 11 -11.37 -12.75 1.16
C GLY A 11 -9.88 -12.68 0.79
N GLY A 12 -8.94 -12.89 1.75
CA GLY A 12 -7.48 -12.79 1.56
C GLY A 12 -6.85 -11.46 2.01
N HIS A 13 -5.81 -10.97 1.30
CA HIS A 13 -5.15 -9.70 1.63
C HIS A 13 -6.07 -8.50 1.39
N PRO A 14 -6.23 -7.57 2.35
CA PRO A 14 -7.09 -6.41 2.18
C PRO A 14 -6.71 -5.55 0.97
N ARG A 15 -7.70 -5.24 0.13
CA ARG A 15 -7.53 -4.41 -1.07
C ARG A 15 -8.55 -3.28 -1.10
N SER A 16 -8.18 -2.18 -1.74
CA SER A 16 -9.08 -1.08 -2.07
C SER A 16 -10.15 -1.51 -3.09
N ARG A 17 -11.16 -0.66 -3.30
CA ARG A 17 -12.17 -0.87 -4.35
C ARG A 17 -11.58 -0.99 -5.76
N LYS A 18 -10.40 -0.39 -5.99
CA LYS A 18 -9.65 -0.47 -7.27
C LYS A 18 -8.63 -1.61 -7.30
N GLY A 19 -8.61 -2.48 -6.28
CA GLY A 19 -7.72 -3.65 -6.23
C GLY A 19 -6.30 -3.39 -5.73
N LEU A 20 -5.95 -2.17 -5.32
CA LEU A 20 -4.65 -1.87 -4.71
C LEU A 20 -4.58 -2.50 -3.31
N LEU A 21 -3.47 -3.18 -2.99
CA LEU A 21 -3.24 -3.72 -1.64
C LEU A 21 -3.29 -2.58 -0.61
N ALA A 22 -4.06 -2.76 0.47
CA ALA A 22 -4.25 -1.75 1.50
C ALA A 22 -3.13 -1.75 2.54
N LYS A 23 -2.46 -2.88 2.73
CA LYS A 23 -1.31 -3.03 3.65
C LYS A 23 -0.02 -3.26 2.86
N GLY A 24 1.04 -2.53 3.23
CA GLY A 24 2.42 -2.74 2.75
C GLY A 24 2.76 -2.22 1.35
N LYS A 25 1.78 -1.93 0.48
CA LYS A 25 2.06 -1.46 -0.88
C LYS A 25 2.46 0.01 -0.90
N LYS A 26 3.71 0.27 -1.31
CA LYS A 26 4.19 1.61 -1.64
C LYS A 26 3.44 2.11 -2.89
N THR A 27 2.80 3.26 -2.78
CA THR A 27 1.98 3.85 -3.86
C THR A 27 2.73 4.89 -4.70
N ARG A 28 3.86 5.38 -4.21
CA ARG A 28 4.65 6.41 -4.88
C ARG A 28 5.51 5.82 -5.99
N ALA A 29 5.47 6.43 -7.17
CA ALA A 29 6.25 5.99 -8.32
C ALA A 29 7.77 6.15 -8.06
N PRO A 30 8.59 5.15 -8.42
CA PRO A 30 10.03 5.16 -8.13
C PRO A 30 10.81 6.23 -8.91
N LYS A 31 10.30 6.66 -10.08
CA LYS A 31 10.96 7.63 -10.98
C LYS A 31 10.29 9.01 -11.03
N ASN A 32 9.41 9.33 -10.08
CA ASN A 32 8.79 10.66 -10.03
C ASN A 32 9.87 11.74 -9.81
N THR A 33 9.85 12.83 -10.59
CA THR A 33 10.89 13.88 -10.57
C THR A 33 11.01 14.55 -9.21
N SER A 34 9.90 14.68 -8.47
CA SER A 34 9.88 15.21 -7.10
C SER A 34 10.69 14.38 -6.11
N ASN A 35 11.09 13.15 -6.46
CA ASN A 35 11.94 12.29 -5.62
C ASN A 35 13.27 12.96 -5.27
N LYS A 36 13.80 13.79 -6.16
CA LYS A 36 15.11 14.44 -5.99
C LYS A 36 15.15 15.43 -4.82
N PHE A 37 13.99 15.92 -4.39
CA PHE A 37 13.88 16.90 -3.31
C PHE A 37 13.53 16.26 -1.95
N ILE A 38 13.43 14.94 -1.87
CA ILE A 38 13.12 14.24 -0.61
C ILE A 38 14.42 13.96 0.13
N ILE A 39 14.60 14.61 1.29
CA ILE A 39 15.78 14.46 2.14
C ILE A 39 15.73 13.15 2.94
N GLU A 40 14.58 12.81 3.55
CA GLU A 40 14.41 11.59 4.33
C GLU A 40 12.98 11.05 4.21
N ARG A 41 12.81 9.73 4.34
CA ARG A 41 11.49 9.08 4.40
C ARG A 41 11.22 8.59 5.81
N ILE A 42 9.99 8.80 6.30
CA ILE A 42 9.55 8.41 7.66
C ILE A 42 9.86 6.93 7.98
N ASN A 43 9.73 6.04 6.99
CA ASN A 43 9.98 4.61 7.18
C ASN A 43 11.47 4.22 7.11
N ALA A 44 12.38 5.13 6.76
CA ALA A 44 13.82 4.84 6.71
C ALA A 44 14.41 4.65 8.11
N ARG A 45 13.89 5.35 9.14
CA ARG A 45 14.33 5.19 10.54
C ARG A 45 13.81 3.95 11.24
N LYS A 46 12.77 3.30 10.72
CA LYS A 46 12.10 2.17 11.40
C LYS A 46 12.76 0.80 11.15
N GLY A 47 13.87 0.76 10.41
CA GLY A 47 14.61 -0.47 10.11
C GLY A 47 16.12 -0.33 10.29
N ALA A 48 16.56 0.67 11.06
CA ALA A 48 17.91 0.78 11.59
C ALA A 48 17.96 0.17 13.00
#